data_AF-A0A7J6U0F3-F1
#
_entry.id   AF-A0A7J6U0F3-F1
#
_cell.length_a   1.000
_cell.length_b   1.000
_cell.length_c   1.000
_cell.angle_alpha   90.00
_cell.angle_beta   90.00
_cell.angle_gamma   90.00
#
_symmetry.space_group_name_H-M   'P 1'
#
loop_
_entity.id
_entity.type
_entity.pdbx_description
1 polymer ?
#
loop_
_entity_poly.entity_id
_entity_poly.type
_entity_poly.pdbx_seq_one_letter_code
_entity_poly.pdbx_strand_id
1 'polypeptide(L)'
;SFCLYNKVKPLHYVSTDAVFPVGKARHYAEDFSIFDAKSPVANELKSGYAQTKWAAEDLIHKFAESTGLPAVIYRLGNLGGYVGPDGLATWNPRDSNLEFLRACVELGMVPTQTGGLHLELTPVNLASDFIVDCLWDIRHTNGKVFHLIQPNTIPMGDVFTCLRSAGYKVEQCSLDAWPADGTFMNRDTVKELCGDNNTYGVENTVSRIPSGKYFDVELSTLQEYIRGLGRAQLLPSAPEGPLSGMVISLVGLPSSDALQ
;
A
#
# COMPACT_ATOMS: atom_id res chain seq x y z
N SER A 1 6.57 -30.81 -7.83
CA SER A 1 5.47 -29.83 -7.98
C SER A 1 4.29 -30.26 -7.12
N PHE A 2 4.01 -29.56 -6.02
CA PHE A 2 2.91 -29.88 -5.09
C PHE A 2 1.53 -29.77 -5.76
N CYS A 3 1.32 -28.74 -6.59
CA CYS A 3 0.04 -28.45 -7.22
C CYS A 3 -0.42 -29.54 -8.21
N LEU A 4 0.51 -30.30 -8.79
CA LEU A 4 0.21 -31.42 -9.71
C LEU A 4 0.32 -32.80 -9.06
N TYR A 5 0.82 -32.89 -7.83
CA TYR A 5 1.04 -34.17 -7.18
C TYR A 5 -0.29 -34.85 -6.79
N ASN A 6 -0.52 -36.07 -7.25
CA ASN A 6 -1.73 -36.91 -7.10
C ASN A 6 -3.03 -36.37 -7.71
N LYS A 7 -3.33 -35.08 -7.51
CA LYS A 7 -4.46 -34.36 -8.10
C LYS A 7 -4.08 -32.92 -8.40
N VAL A 8 -4.69 -32.34 -9.43
CA VAL A 8 -4.57 -30.92 -9.75
C VAL A 8 -5.17 -30.09 -8.62
N LYS A 9 -4.43 -29.07 -8.18
CA LYS A 9 -4.83 -28.11 -7.16
C LYS A 9 -4.64 -26.71 -7.78
N PRO A 10 -5.71 -25.92 -7.96
CA PRO A 10 -5.57 -24.55 -8.43
C PRO A 10 -4.63 -23.75 -7.52
N LEU A 11 -3.78 -22.93 -8.12
CA LEU A 11 -2.85 -22.07 -7.40
C LEU A 11 -3.38 -20.63 -7.37
N HIS A 12 -3.69 -20.14 -6.19
CA HIS A 12 -3.99 -18.74 -5.94
C HIS A 12 -2.75 -18.09 -5.34
N TYR A 13 -2.09 -17.22 -6.10
CA TYR A 13 -0.84 -16.60 -5.71
C TYR A 13 -1.02 -15.12 -5.40
N VAL A 14 -0.78 -14.76 -4.14
CA VAL A 14 -0.77 -13.37 -3.70
C VAL A 14 0.58 -12.76 -4.08
N SER A 15 0.57 -11.85 -5.04
CA SER A 15 1.69 -11.05 -5.50
C SER A 15 1.62 -9.62 -4.96
N THR A 16 2.26 -8.66 -5.63
CA THR A 16 2.38 -7.25 -5.24
C THR A 16 2.51 -6.40 -6.49
N ASP A 17 2.11 -5.14 -6.39
CA ASP A 17 2.44 -4.07 -7.36
C ASP A 17 3.95 -3.80 -7.48
N ALA A 18 4.76 -4.14 -6.47
CA ALA A 18 6.21 -4.00 -6.51
C ALA A 18 6.90 -4.84 -7.61
N VAL A 19 6.16 -5.69 -8.33
CA VAL A 19 6.63 -6.30 -9.58
C VAL A 19 6.75 -5.30 -10.73
N PHE A 20 6.34 -4.06 -10.53
CA PHE A 20 6.49 -2.93 -11.44
C PHE A 20 7.55 -1.93 -10.92
N PRO A 21 8.33 -1.29 -11.82
CA PRO A 21 9.24 -0.23 -11.45
C PRO A 21 8.51 1.03 -10.99
N VAL A 22 8.86 1.53 -9.81
CA VAL A 22 8.30 2.74 -9.18
C VAL A 22 8.73 4.01 -9.92
N GLY A 23 7.83 5.00 -9.98
CA GLY A 23 8.16 6.38 -10.37
C GLY A 23 8.43 6.56 -11.87
N LYS A 24 7.80 5.73 -12.72
CA LYS A 24 7.97 5.77 -14.18
C LYS A 24 6.83 6.47 -14.90
N ALA A 25 5.78 6.88 -14.18
CA ALA A 25 4.54 7.41 -14.75
C ALA A 25 3.97 6.50 -15.85
N ARG A 26 4.05 5.17 -15.65
CA ARG A 26 3.60 4.18 -16.62
C ARG A 26 2.21 3.67 -16.25
N HIS A 27 1.48 3.25 -17.27
CA HIS A 27 0.22 2.53 -17.09
C HIS A 27 0.46 1.02 -17.21
N TYR A 28 0.02 0.26 -16.21
CA TYR A 28 0.10 -1.20 -16.19
C TYR A 28 -1.29 -1.79 -16.08
N ALA A 29 -1.80 -2.33 -17.18
CA ALA A 29 -3.04 -3.11 -17.18
C ALA A 29 -2.84 -4.49 -16.54
N GLU A 30 -3.92 -5.15 -16.15
CA GLU A 30 -3.88 -6.51 -15.59
C GLU A 30 -3.35 -7.56 -16.57
N ASP A 31 -3.57 -7.37 -17.87
CA ASP A 31 -3.06 -8.24 -18.93
C ASP A 31 -1.66 -7.83 -19.43
N PHE A 32 -1.05 -6.80 -18.83
CA PHE A 32 0.29 -6.37 -19.16
C PHE A 32 1.30 -7.49 -18.83
N SER A 33 1.94 -8.02 -19.87
CA SER A 33 2.90 -9.10 -19.71
C SER A 33 4.21 -8.61 -19.10
N ILE A 34 4.56 -9.16 -17.95
CA ILE A 34 5.85 -8.95 -17.28
C ILE A 34 6.73 -10.21 -17.32
N PHE A 35 6.25 -11.30 -17.93
CA PHE A 35 6.81 -12.65 -17.84
C PHE A 35 7.91 -12.93 -18.88
N ASP A 36 8.83 -11.98 -19.05
CA ASP A 36 10.05 -12.16 -19.83
C ASP A 36 11.22 -11.57 -19.03
N ALA A 37 12.27 -12.34 -18.82
CA ALA A 37 13.49 -11.87 -18.15
C ALA A 37 14.20 -10.75 -18.93
N LYS A 38 13.91 -10.62 -20.23
CA LYS A 38 14.37 -9.50 -21.06
C LYS A 38 13.39 -8.33 -21.06
N SER A 39 12.24 -8.45 -20.40
CA SER A 39 11.30 -7.35 -20.26
C SER A 39 12.01 -6.18 -19.58
N PRO A 40 11.80 -4.94 -20.08
CA PRO A 40 12.30 -3.74 -19.41
C PRO A 40 11.88 -3.67 -17.94
N VAL A 41 10.69 -4.20 -17.60
CA VAL A 41 10.18 -4.25 -16.23
C VAL A 41 11.12 -5.02 -15.30
N ALA A 42 11.54 -6.23 -15.67
CA ALA A 42 12.39 -7.09 -14.83
C ALA A 42 13.74 -6.44 -14.52
N ASN A 43 14.35 -5.78 -15.52
CA ASN A 43 15.66 -5.14 -15.41
C ASN A 43 15.62 -3.79 -14.65
N GLU A 44 14.44 -3.21 -14.47
CA GLU A 44 14.26 -1.94 -13.77
C GLU A 44 13.90 -2.11 -12.28
N LEU A 45 13.67 -3.35 -11.81
CA LEU A 45 13.37 -3.64 -10.40
C LEU A 45 14.62 -3.49 -9.52
N LYS A 46 14.51 -2.63 -8.51
CA LYS A 46 15.63 -2.26 -7.63
C LYS A 46 15.73 -3.08 -6.34
N SER A 47 14.59 -3.54 -5.80
CA SER A 47 14.57 -4.23 -4.51
C SER A 47 14.58 -5.75 -4.67
N GLY A 48 15.26 -6.45 -3.75
CA GLY A 48 15.26 -7.92 -3.74
C GLY A 48 13.87 -8.50 -3.54
N TYR A 49 13.02 -7.83 -2.75
CA TYR A 49 11.61 -8.18 -2.61
C TYR A 49 10.89 -8.18 -3.97
N ALA A 50 10.92 -7.06 -4.69
CA ALA A 50 10.32 -6.93 -6.02
C ALA A 50 10.80 -8.03 -6.99
N GLN A 51 12.12 -8.24 -7.05
CA GLN A 51 12.74 -9.26 -7.90
C GLN A 51 12.26 -10.68 -7.57
N THR A 52 12.15 -11.03 -6.29
CA THR A 52 11.66 -12.36 -5.88
C THR A 52 10.19 -12.55 -6.21
N LYS A 53 9.35 -11.51 -6.04
CA LYS A 53 7.91 -11.57 -6.38
C LYS A 53 7.69 -11.69 -7.87
N TRP A 54 8.46 -10.95 -8.67
CA TRP A 54 8.47 -11.04 -10.13
C TRP A 54 8.91 -12.44 -10.60
N ALA A 55 10.00 -12.99 -10.05
CA ALA A 55 10.49 -14.31 -10.44
C ALA A 55 9.48 -15.42 -10.11
N ALA A 56 8.78 -15.32 -8.97
CA ALA A 56 7.72 -16.25 -8.62
C ALA A 56 6.53 -16.16 -9.60
N GLU A 57 6.13 -14.95 -9.99
CA GLU A 57 5.11 -14.72 -11.02
C GLU A 57 5.48 -15.34 -12.37
N ASP A 58 6.72 -15.13 -12.84
CA ASP A 58 7.26 -15.73 -14.07
C ASP A 58 7.27 -17.27 -14.02
N LEU A 59 7.69 -17.86 -12.89
CA LEU A 59 7.66 -19.32 -12.69
C LEU A 59 6.23 -19.88 -12.74
N ILE A 60 5.28 -19.19 -12.11
CA ILE A 60 3.87 -19.60 -12.12
C ILE A 60 3.31 -19.54 -13.54
N HIS A 61 3.57 -18.46 -14.26
CA HIS A 61 3.13 -18.28 -15.64
C HIS A 61 3.65 -19.40 -16.54
N LYS A 62 4.97 -19.63 -16.58
CA LYS A 62 5.60 -20.70 -17.37
C LYS A 62 5.07 -22.08 -17.01
N PHE A 63 4.83 -22.32 -15.72
CA PHE A 63 4.31 -23.61 -15.27
C PHE A 63 2.84 -23.81 -15.64
N ALA A 64 2.01 -22.77 -15.54
CA ALA A 64 0.63 -22.78 -16.01
C ALA A 64 0.54 -23.05 -17.52
N GLU A 65 1.35 -22.37 -18.33
CA GLU A 65 1.41 -22.56 -19.78
C GLU A 65 1.83 -23.98 -20.18
N SER A 66 2.88 -24.51 -19.54
CA SER A 66 3.45 -25.81 -19.92
C SER A 66 2.67 -27.03 -19.39
N THR A 67 1.84 -26.85 -18.34
CA THR A 67 1.16 -27.97 -17.68
C THR A 67 -0.37 -27.87 -17.66
N GLY A 68 -0.93 -26.70 -18.02
CA GLY A 68 -2.34 -26.41 -17.86
C GLY A 68 -2.78 -26.27 -16.39
N LEU A 69 -1.85 -26.05 -15.46
CA LEU A 69 -2.16 -25.79 -14.06
C LEU A 69 -3.08 -24.56 -13.95
N PRO A 70 -4.28 -24.67 -13.32
CA PRO A 70 -5.08 -23.50 -13.06
C PRO A 70 -4.37 -22.57 -12.07
N ALA A 71 -4.16 -21.32 -12.45
CA ALA A 71 -3.45 -20.35 -11.64
C ALA A 71 -4.12 -18.97 -11.71
N VAL A 72 -4.11 -18.25 -10.58
CA VAL A 72 -4.66 -16.91 -10.43
C VAL A 72 -3.65 -16.06 -9.67
N ILE A 73 -3.38 -14.85 -10.14
CA ILE A 73 -2.42 -13.92 -9.53
C ILE A 73 -3.17 -12.69 -9.01
N TYR A 74 -2.89 -12.30 -7.77
CA TYR A 74 -3.43 -11.09 -7.15
C TYR A 74 -2.29 -10.13 -6.85
N ARG A 75 -2.13 -9.05 -7.60
CA ARG A 75 -1.14 -8.00 -7.32
C ARG A 75 -1.76 -7.01 -6.34
N LEU A 76 -1.26 -7.01 -5.12
CA LEU A 76 -1.73 -6.11 -4.06
C LEU A 76 -0.90 -4.83 -4.05
N GLY A 77 -1.56 -3.69 -3.87
CA GLY A 77 -0.90 -2.43 -3.51
C GLY A 77 -0.49 -2.41 -2.04
N ASN A 78 -0.33 -1.20 -1.50
CA ASN A 78 -0.09 -0.99 -0.07
C ASN A 78 -1.35 -1.30 0.73
N LEU A 79 -1.32 -2.44 1.42
CA LEU A 79 -2.45 -2.86 2.25
C LEU A 79 -2.61 -1.96 3.47
N GLY A 80 -3.78 -1.36 3.56
CA GLY A 80 -4.25 -0.62 4.72
C GLY A 80 -4.86 -1.50 5.79
N GLY A 81 -5.09 -0.90 6.95
CA GLY A 81 -5.82 -1.52 8.03
C GLY A 81 -7.30 -1.67 7.73
N TYR A 82 -8.05 -2.05 8.76
CA TYR A 82 -9.50 -2.17 8.73
C TYR A 82 -10.10 -1.46 9.95
N VAL A 83 -11.22 -0.76 9.77
CA VAL A 83 -12.01 -0.19 10.89
C VAL A 83 -13.17 -1.12 11.19
N GLY A 84 -13.18 -1.68 12.40
CA GLY A 84 -14.23 -2.58 12.87
C GLY A 84 -15.58 -1.89 13.09
N PRO A 85 -16.67 -2.66 13.27
CA PRO A 85 -17.98 -2.12 13.61
C PRO A 85 -18.03 -1.35 14.94
N ASP A 86 -17.07 -1.61 15.83
CA ASP A 86 -16.83 -0.87 17.08
C ASP A 86 -16.13 0.49 16.85
N GLY A 87 -15.76 0.79 15.60
CA GLY A 87 -15.03 1.98 15.21
C GLY A 87 -13.53 1.92 15.53
N LEU A 88 -12.98 0.79 15.97
CA LEU A 88 -11.54 0.66 16.23
C LEU A 88 -10.80 0.22 14.97
N ALA A 89 -9.69 0.88 14.66
CA ALA A 89 -8.82 0.45 13.57
C ALA A 89 -7.89 -0.68 14.02
N THR A 90 -7.74 -1.71 13.19
CA THR A 90 -6.68 -2.72 13.29
C THR A 90 -5.76 -2.57 12.09
N TRP A 91 -4.46 -2.42 12.35
CA TRP A 91 -3.44 -2.23 11.32
C TRP A 91 -2.13 -2.81 11.82
N ASN A 92 -1.34 -3.42 10.93
CA ASN A 92 0.02 -3.85 11.24
C ASN A 92 0.84 -2.65 11.78
N PRO A 93 1.33 -2.70 13.03
CA PRO A 93 2.05 -1.58 13.65
C PRO A 93 3.35 -1.19 12.97
N ARG A 94 3.89 -2.01 12.07
CA ARG A 94 5.12 -1.77 11.31
C ARG A 94 4.87 -1.46 9.83
N ASP A 95 3.61 -1.18 9.47
CA ASP A 95 3.24 -0.86 8.11
C ASP A 95 3.72 0.55 7.72
N SER A 96 4.28 0.69 6.51
CA SER A 96 4.88 1.95 6.05
C SER A 96 3.88 3.11 5.96
N ASN A 97 2.63 2.83 5.56
CA ASN A 97 1.58 3.86 5.51
C ASN A 97 1.20 4.32 6.92
N LEU A 98 1.08 3.39 7.87
CA LEU A 98 0.83 3.73 9.27
C LEU A 98 1.98 4.53 9.88
N GLU A 99 3.23 4.12 9.64
CA GLU A 99 4.42 4.84 10.08
C GLU A 99 4.48 6.25 9.46
N PHE A 100 4.07 6.40 8.20
CA PHE A 100 3.98 7.72 7.55
C PHE A 100 2.94 8.62 8.25
N LEU A 101 1.76 8.09 8.56
CA LEU A 101 0.74 8.83 9.29
C LEU A 101 1.20 9.21 10.72
N ARG A 102 1.93 8.32 11.40
CA ARG A 102 2.56 8.63 12.70
C ARG A 102 3.56 9.75 12.58
N ALA A 103 4.49 9.66 11.62
CA ALA A 103 5.49 10.68 11.39
C ALA A 103 4.86 12.05 11.10
N CYS A 104 3.77 12.10 10.33
CA CYS A 104 3.02 13.33 10.10
C CYS A 104 2.52 13.97 11.41
N VAL A 105 1.96 13.15 12.31
CA VAL A 105 1.44 13.61 13.60
C VAL A 105 2.57 14.03 14.54
N GLU A 106 3.65 13.25 14.63
CA GLU A 106 4.79 13.50 15.52
C GLU A 106 5.60 14.73 15.12
N LEU A 107 5.82 14.91 13.82
CA LEU A 107 6.50 16.09 13.27
C LEU A 107 5.58 17.31 13.17
N GLY A 108 4.27 17.12 13.29
CA GLY A 108 3.28 18.18 13.14
C GLY A 108 3.21 18.73 11.70
N MET A 109 3.52 17.93 10.68
CA MET A 109 3.56 18.38 9.29
C MET A 109 3.07 17.32 8.28
N VAL A 110 2.52 17.77 7.16
CA VAL A 110 2.09 16.92 6.02
C VAL A 110 2.66 17.50 4.72
N PRO A 111 3.33 16.71 3.86
CA PRO A 111 4.01 17.21 2.66
C PRO A 111 3.02 17.46 1.51
N THR A 112 2.21 18.50 1.61
CA THR A 112 1.18 18.84 0.60
C THR A 112 1.69 19.74 -0.53
N GLN A 113 2.78 20.48 -0.32
CA GLN A 113 3.26 21.50 -1.24
C GLN A 113 4.16 20.94 -2.35
N THR A 114 4.42 19.64 -2.34
CA THR A 114 5.16 18.94 -3.38
C THR A 114 4.17 18.17 -4.26
N GLY A 115 4.01 18.61 -5.51
CA GLY A 115 3.13 17.96 -6.47
C GLY A 115 3.55 16.51 -6.73
N GLY A 116 2.56 15.65 -6.98
CA GLY A 116 2.77 14.23 -7.30
C GLY A 116 2.81 13.29 -6.09
N LEU A 117 2.81 13.80 -4.85
CA LEU A 117 2.70 12.96 -3.67
C LEU A 117 1.25 12.55 -3.39
N HIS A 118 0.99 11.25 -3.33
CA HIS A 118 -0.29 10.64 -3.02
C HIS A 118 -0.11 9.39 -2.15
N LEU A 119 -1.06 9.13 -1.26
CA LEU A 119 -1.09 7.94 -0.43
C LEU A 119 -1.89 6.86 -1.18
N GLU A 120 -1.24 5.78 -1.58
CA GLU A 120 -1.94 4.57 -2.03
C GLU A 120 -2.28 3.72 -0.80
N LEU A 121 -3.53 3.25 -0.72
CA LEU A 121 -4.02 2.50 0.42
C LEU A 121 -5.19 1.59 0.02
N THR A 122 -4.99 0.27 0.11
CA THR A 122 -6.05 -0.71 -0.14
C THR A 122 -6.47 -1.41 1.15
N PRO A 123 -7.71 -1.23 1.67
CA PRO A 123 -8.18 -1.90 2.88
C PRO A 123 -8.01 -3.42 2.84
N VAL A 124 -7.38 -4.00 3.88
CA VAL A 124 -7.06 -5.43 3.91
C VAL A 124 -8.30 -6.33 3.83
N ASN A 125 -9.42 -5.93 4.43
CA ASN A 125 -10.65 -6.71 4.41
C ASN A 125 -11.23 -6.81 2.99
N LEU A 126 -11.17 -5.72 2.22
CA LEU A 126 -11.64 -5.71 0.83
C LEU A 126 -10.77 -6.59 -0.06
N ALA A 127 -9.45 -6.52 0.12
CA ALA A 127 -8.52 -7.39 -0.59
C ALA A 127 -8.75 -8.87 -0.23
N SER A 128 -8.93 -9.19 1.06
CA SER A 128 -9.18 -10.57 1.49
C SER A 128 -10.52 -11.10 1.00
N ASP A 129 -11.59 -10.30 1.09
CA ASP A 129 -12.92 -10.69 0.64
C ASP A 129 -12.92 -10.96 -0.87
N PHE A 130 -12.28 -10.10 -1.65
CA PHE A 130 -12.12 -10.30 -3.09
C PHE A 130 -11.36 -11.59 -3.43
N ILE A 131 -10.24 -11.85 -2.73
CA ILE A 131 -9.46 -13.08 -2.94
C ILE A 131 -10.32 -14.30 -2.63
N VAL A 132 -11.03 -14.31 -1.49
CA VAL A 132 -11.93 -15.40 -1.08
C VAL A 132 -13.03 -15.62 -2.12
N ASP A 133 -13.66 -14.56 -2.62
CA ASP A 133 -14.68 -14.64 -3.68
C ASP A 133 -14.14 -15.27 -4.97
N CYS A 134 -12.89 -15.00 -5.32
CA CYS A 134 -12.23 -15.60 -6.46
C CYS A 134 -11.90 -17.09 -6.27
N LEU A 135 -11.73 -17.57 -5.03
CA LEU A 135 -11.52 -19.00 -4.73
C LEU A 135 -12.72 -19.86 -5.12
N TRP A 136 -13.93 -19.32 -4.99
CA TRP A 136 -15.18 -20.04 -5.23
C TRP A 136 -15.51 -20.26 -6.71
N ASP A 137 -14.82 -19.56 -7.61
CA ASP A 137 -15.13 -19.60 -9.04
C ASP A 137 -13.88 -19.64 -9.91
N ILE A 138 -13.09 -20.71 -9.73
CA ILE A 138 -11.88 -20.94 -10.52
C ILE A 138 -12.16 -21.00 -12.03
N ARG A 139 -13.38 -21.34 -12.46
CA ARG A 139 -13.72 -21.43 -13.89
C ARG A 139 -13.63 -20.06 -14.57
N HIS A 140 -14.00 -18.99 -13.87
CA HIS A 140 -13.94 -17.63 -14.39
C HIS A 140 -12.64 -16.90 -14.02
N THR A 141 -11.95 -17.32 -12.96
CA THR A 141 -10.71 -16.66 -12.50
C THR A 141 -9.43 -17.31 -13.02
N ASN A 142 -9.49 -18.53 -13.57
CA ASN A 142 -8.32 -19.22 -14.10
C ASN A 142 -7.60 -18.40 -15.18
N GLY A 143 -6.27 -18.27 -15.04
CA GLY A 143 -5.40 -17.54 -15.95
C GLY A 143 -5.50 -16.02 -15.81
N LYS A 144 -6.26 -15.51 -14.85
CA LYS A 144 -6.43 -14.08 -14.62
C LYS A 144 -5.39 -13.53 -13.64
N VAL A 145 -5.05 -12.27 -13.88
CA VAL A 145 -4.34 -11.40 -12.96
C VAL A 145 -5.33 -10.34 -12.50
N PHE A 146 -5.33 -10.07 -11.20
CA PHE A 146 -6.15 -9.04 -10.57
C PHE A 146 -5.26 -8.00 -9.89
N HIS A 147 -5.51 -6.72 -10.13
CA HIS A 147 -4.88 -5.60 -9.43
C HIS A 147 -5.79 -5.14 -8.29
N LEU A 148 -5.39 -5.48 -7.07
CA LEU A 148 -5.97 -4.95 -5.83
C LEU A 148 -5.09 -3.78 -5.36
N ILE A 149 -5.01 -2.77 -6.24
CA ILE A 149 -4.20 -1.55 -6.12
C ILE A 149 -5.15 -0.38 -6.38
N GLN A 150 -5.16 0.64 -5.54
CA GLN A 150 -6.07 1.77 -5.73
C GLN A 150 -5.78 2.50 -7.06
N PRO A 151 -6.74 2.57 -8.00
CA PRO A 151 -6.57 3.33 -9.23
C PRO A 151 -6.58 4.85 -8.97
N ASN A 152 -7.26 5.26 -7.89
CA ASN A 152 -7.35 6.64 -7.43
C ASN A 152 -6.62 6.76 -6.08
N THR A 153 -5.37 7.22 -6.11
CA THR A 153 -4.59 7.44 -4.89
C THR A 153 -5.05 8.70 -4.17
N ILE A 154 -4.82 8.75 -2.85
CA ILE A 154 -5.31 9.81 -1.98
C ILE A 154 -4.34 11.00 -2.03
N PRO A 155 -4.78 12.21 -2.43
CA PRO A 155 -3.92 13.39 -2.40
C PRO A 155 -3.44 13.73 -0.98
N MET A 156 -2.21 14.21 -0.82
CA MET A 156 -1.69 14.62 0.50
C MET A 156 -2.56 15.71 1.18
N GLY A 157 -3.26 16.53 0.39
CA GLY A 157 -4.22 17.52 0.91
C GLY A 157 -5.41 16.88 1.65
N ASP A 158 -5.85 15.71 1.22
CA ASP A 158 -6.93 14.95 1.85
C ASP A 158 -6.43 14.29 3.15
N VAL A 159 -5.20 13.76 3.14
CA VAL A 159 -4.52 13.28 4.35
C VAL A 159 -4.43 14.39 5.40
N PHE A 160 -3.98 15.58 5.00
CA PHE A 160 -3.93 16.76 5.86
C PHE A 160 -5.31 17.12 6.41
N THR A 161 -6.33 17.17 5.56
CA THR A 161 -7.70 17.51 5.94
C THR A 161 -8.25 16.52 6.97
N CYS A 162 -8.06 15.22 6.73
CA CYS A 162 -8.53 14.17 7.63
C CYS A 162 -7.80 14.23 8.99
N LEU A 163 -6.48 14.41 9.02
CA LEU A 163 -5.71 14.57 10.26
C LEU A 163 -6.17 15.79 11.07
N ARG A 164 -6.32 16.96 10.43
CA ARG A 164 -6.86 18.17 11.09
C ARG A 164 -8.26 17.95 11.63
N SER A 165 -9.14 17.31 10.86
CA SER A 165 -10.52 17.03 11.27
C SER A 165 -10.63 16.05 12.44
N ALA A 166 -9.59 15.23 12.65
CA ALA A 166 -9.47 14.33 13.80
C ALA A 166 -8.84 15.01 15.04
N GLY A 167 -8.45 16.29 14.95
CA GLY A 167 -7.91 17.07 16.06
C GLY A 167 -6.38 17.12 16.12
N TYR A 168 -5.67 16.53 15.15
CA TYR A 168 -4.21 16.57 15.13
C TYR A 168 -3.66 17.94 14.74
N LYS A 169 -2.61 18.37 15.45
CA LYS A 169 -1.94 19.65 15.21
C LYS A 169 -0.87 19.47 14.14
N VAL A 170 -1.29 19.45 12.88
CA VAL A 170 -0.40 19.35 11.72
C VAL A 170 -0.50 20.59 10.85
N GLU A 171 0.58 20.95 10.17
CA GLU A 171 0.66 22.03 9.19
C GLU A 171 1.12 21.50 7.82
N GLN A 172 0.87 22.28 6.76
CA GLN A 172 1.32 21.92 5.42
C GLN A 172 2.79 22.27 5.22
N CYS A 173 3.56 21.38 4.58
CA CYS A 173 4.97 21.62 4.26
C CYS A 173 5.33 21.18 2.83
N SER A 174 6.53 21.58 2.38
CA SER A 174 7.19 20.99 1.23
C SER A 174 7.96 19.72 1.63
N LEU A 175 8.19 18.82 0.68
CA LEU A 175 9.02 17.64 0.92
C LEU A 175 10.47 18.01 1.31
N ASP A 176 10.97 19.17 0.88
CA ASP A 176 12.30 19.66 1.27
C ASP A 176 12.37 20.05 2.75
N ALA A 177 11.25 20.48 3.34
CA ALA A 177 11.17 20.75 4.78
C ALA A 177 11.07 19.46 5.62
N TRP A 178 10.75 18.32 4.99
CA TRP A 178 10.73 17.02 5.65
C TRP A 178 12.15 16.56 6.03
N PRO A 179 12.35 15.91 7.19
CA PRO A 179 13.67 15.44 7.63
C PRO A 179 14.38 14.59 6.58
N ALA A 180 15.62 14.96 6.25
CA ALA A 180 16.45 14.24 5.29
C ALA A 180 17.02 12.93 5.88
N ASP A 181 17.31 12.92 7.18
CA ASP A 181 17.89 11.81 7.92
C ASP A 181 17.35 11.76 9.36
N GLY A 182 17.88 10.83 10.18
CA GLY A 182 17.55 10.74 11.60
C GLY A 182 16.20 10.10 11.95
N THR A 183 15.38 9.76 10.96
CA THR A 183 14.11 9.03 11.13
C THR A 183 13.98 7.91 10.09
N PHE A 184 13.22 6.86 10.43
CA PHE A 184 12.89 5.80 9.48
C PHE A 184 12.09 6.34 8.28
N MET A 185 11.13 7.22 8.58
CA MET A 185 10.32 7.92 7.57
C MET A 185 10.99 9.23 7.14
N ASN A 186 12.18 9.12 6.55
CA ASN A 186 12.90 10.27 5.99
C ASN A 186 12.33 10.70 4.62
N ARG A 187 12.88 11.79 4.08
CA ARG A 187 12.45 12.38 2.80
C ARG A 187 12.44 11.39 1.63
N ASP A 188 13.48 10.56 1.50
CA ASP A 188 13.57 9.59 0.41
C ASP A 188 12.55 8.48 0.57
N THR A 189 12.33 7.99 1.80
CA THR A 189 11.28 7.03 2.11
C THR A 189 9.88 7.57 1.76
N VAL A 190 9.58 8.83 2.12
CA VAL A 190 8.30 9.46 1.76
C VAL A 190 8.15 9.59 0.25
N LYS A 191 9.23 9.92 -0.46
CA LYS A 191 9.22 10.02 -1.91
C LYS A 191 9.00 8.67 -2.59
N GLU A 192 9.56 7.59 -2.06
CA GLU A 192 9.35 6.24 -2.58
C GLU A 192 7.92 5.75 -2.29
N LEU A 193 7.44 5.95 -1.05
CA LEU A 193 6.13 5.48 -0.61
C LEU A 193 4.98 6.24 -1.26
N CYS A 194 5.08 7.57 -1.30
CA CYS A 194 3.98 8.45 -1.71
C CYS A 194 4.20 9.06 -3.10
N GLY A 195 5.38 8.90 -3.71
CA GLY A 195 5.71 9.53 -4.99
C GLY A 195 5.55 8.60 -6.20
N ASP A 196 5.03 7.38 -6.02
CA ASP A 196 4.70 6.55 -7.17
C ASP A 196 3.54 7.18 -7.96
N ASN A 197 3.75 7.29 -9.26
CA ASN A 197 2.83 7.93 -10.19
C ASN A 197 2.46 6.99 -11.34
N ASN A 198 2.74 5.69 -11.18
CA ASN A 198 2.18 4.67 -12.05
C ASN A 198 0.65 4.62 -11.88
N THR A 199 -0.01 4.12 -12.92
CA THR A 199 -1.46 3.85 -12.90
C THR A 199 -1.71 2.40 -13.22
N TYR A 200 -2.78 1.85 -12.67
CA TYR A 200 -3.05 0.42 -12.70
C TYR A 200 -4.43 0.18 -13.31
N GLY A 201 -4.48 -0.62 -14.38
CA GLY A 201 -5.74 -1.09 -14.96
C GLY A 201 -6.38 -2.13 -14.05
N VAL A 202 -7.70 -2.09 -13.89
CA VAL A 202 -8.44 -2.92 -12.94
C VAL A 202 -9.63 -3.63 -13.59
N GLU A 203 -9.58 -3.85 -14.90
CA GLU A 203 -10.72 -4.32 -15.70
C GLU A 203 -11.22 -5.72 -15.29
N ASN A 204 -10.33 -6.70 -15.11
CA ASN A 204 -10.65 -8.01 -14.55
C ASN A 204 -11.19 -7.85 -13.12
N THR A 205 -10.55 -7.03 -12.28
CA THR A 205 -11.00 -6.83 -10.89
C THR A 205 -12.42 -6.29 -10.84
N VAL A 206 -12.70 -5.19 -11.55
CA VAL A 206 -14.02 -4.57 -11.64
C VAL A 206 -15.05 -5.54 -12.21
N SER A 207 -14.69 -6.32 -13.23
CA SER A 207 -15.61 -7.31 -13.83
C SER A 207 -16.07 -8.40 -12.85
N ARG A 208 -15.30 -8.64 -11.78
CA ARG A 208 -15.61 -9.65 -10.77
C ARG A 208 -16.43 -9.11 -9.60
N ILE A 209 -16.42 -7.79 -9.40
CA ILE A 209 -17.19 -7.12 -8.35
C ILE A 209 -18.65 -7.01 -8.82
N PRO A 210 -19.65 -7.50 -8.07
CA PRO A 210 -21.06 -7.50 -8.49
C PRO A 210 -21.62 -6.12 -8.86
N SER A 211 -21.13 -5.05 -8.23
CA SER A 211 -21.54 -3.67 -8.51
C SER A 211 -20.95 -3.12 -9.81
N GLY A 212 -19.93 -3.76 -10.39
CA GLY A 212 -19.15 -3.25 -11.50
C GLY A 212 -18.37 -1.98 -11.17
N LYS A 213 -18.11 -1.71 -9.87
CA LYS A 213 -17.35 -0.56 -9.41
C LYS A 213 -16.21 -1.00 -8.51
N TYR A 214 -15.05 -0.35 -8.67
CA TYR A 214 -13.92 -0.55 -7.78
C TYR A 214 -14.27 -0.03 -6.37
N PHE A 215 -13.59 -0.57 -5.35
CA PHE A 215 -13.75 -0.15 -3.97
C PHE A 215 -12.79 1.00 -3.63
N ASP A 216 -13.07 2.18 -4.18
CA ASP A 216 -12.25 3.37 -3.96
C ASP A 216 -12.22 3.79 -2.47
N VAL A 217 -11.07 4.27 -2.00
CA VAL A 217 -10.96 4.90 -0.67
C VAL A 217 -11.32 6.37 -0.77
N GLU A 218 -12.60 6.68 -0.57
CA GLU A 218 -13.10 8.05 -0.51
C GLU A 218 -12.58 8.81 0.73
N LEU A 219 -12.67 10.14 0.69
CA LEU A 219 -12.28 11.02 1.81
C LEU A 219 -12.99 10.66 3.12
N SER A 220 -14.27 10.31 3.06
CA SER A 220 -15.08 9.86 4.20
C SER A 220 -14.49 8.60 4.84
N THR A 221 -14.14 7.61 4.02
CA THR A 221 -13.49 6.37 4.44
C THR A 221 -12.14 6.66 5.10
N LEU A 222 -11.30 7.51 4.49
CA LEU A 222 -10.03 7.91 5.10
C LEU A 222 -10.23 8.62 6.45
N GLN A 223 -11.26 9.47 6.57
CA GLN A 223 -11.58 10.15 7.81
C GLN A 223 -11.96 9.16 8.93
N GLU A 224 -12.72 8.11 8.59
CA GLU A 224 -13.05 7.02 9.52
C GLU A 224 -11.80 6.25 9.95
N TYR A 225 -10.89 5.96 9.01
CA TYR A 225 -9.59 5.35 9.31
C TYR A 225 -8.80 6.15 10.33
N ILE A 226 -8.58 7.45 10.08
CA ILE A 226 -7.77 8.28 10.97
C ILE A 226 -8.40 8.38 12.36
N ARG A 227 -9.72 8.53 12.46
CA ARG A 227 -10.43 8.50 13.75
C ARG A 227 -10.29 7.16 14.46
N GLY A 228 -10.44 6.06 13.71
CA GLY A 228 -10.29 4.70 14.23
C GLY A 228 -8.88 4.42 14.74
N LEU A 229 -7.85 4.91 14.03
CA LEU A 229 -6.45 4.83 14.44
C LEU A 229 -6.20 5.58 15.76
N GLY A 230 -6.76 6.79 15.90
CA GLY A 230 -6.68 7.54 17.16
C GLY A 230 -7.37 6.82 18.32
N ARG A 231 -8.59 6.30 18.10
CA ARG A 231 -9.31 5.50 19.13
C ARG A 231 -8.58 4.23 19.53
N ALA A 232 -7.93 3.58 18.57
CA ALA A 232 -7.12 2.37 18.79
C ALA A 232 -5.72 2.66 19.34
N GLN A 233 -5.36 3.94 19.55
CA GLN A 233 -4.03 4.38 20.00
C GLN A 233 -2.89 3.91 19.06
N LEU A 234 -3.22 3.76 17.78
CA LEU A 234 -2.25 3.47 16.74
C LEU A 234 -1.58 4.73 16.19
N LEU A 235 -2.22 5.89 16.37
CA LEU A 235 -1.60 7.21 16.26
C LEU A 235 -1.43 7.79 17.68
N PRO A 236 -0.44 8.69 17.90
CA PRO A 236 -0.33 9.42 19.16
C PRO A 236 -1.64 10.14 19.53
N SER A 237 -1.85 10.45 20.80
CA SER A 237 -3.00 11.25 21.22
C SER A 237 -2.88 12.69 20.71
N ALA A 238 -3.97 13.26 20.21
CA ALA A 238 -4.00 14.68 19.85
C ALA A 238 -3.69 15.55 21.09
N PRO A 239 -2.81 16.57 21.00
CA PRO A 239 -2.44 17.35 22.18
C PRO A 239 -3.64 18.15 22.71
N GLU A 240 -3.95 18.03 24.01
CA GLU A 240 -4.97 18.85 24.67
C GLU A 240 -4.50 20.33 24.79
N GLY A 241 -5.36 21.29 24.43
CA GLY A 241 -5.17 22.73 24.72
C GLY A 241 -4.67 23.64 23.57
N PRO A 242 -4.88 24.97 23.64
CA PRO A 242 -4.48 25.91 22.60
C PRO A 242 -2.96 26.09 22.46
N LEU A 243 -2.53 26.39 21.23
CA LEU A 243 -1.15 26.49 20.75
C LEU A 243 -0.40 27.73 21.25
N SER A 244 -0.02 27.79 22.53
CA SER A 244 1.01 28.75 22.96
C SER A 244 2.17 28.03 23.66
N GLY A 245 3.31 27.95 22.98
CA GLY A 245 4.61 27.85 23.66
C GLY A 245 5.27 26.48 23.80
N MET A 246 4.84 25.43 23.11
CA MET A 246 5.61 24.18 23.12
C MET A 246 6.78 24.23 22.12
N VAL A 247 7.97 24.48 22.66
CA VAL A 247 9.25 24.14 22.02
C VAL A 247 9.38 22.63 22.05
N ILE A 248 9.37 21.98 20.88
CA ILE A 248 9.71 20.56 20.77
C ILE A 248 11.21 20.45 21.02
N SER A 249 11.58 19.97 22.21
CA SER A 249 12.94 19.53 22.48
C SER A 249 13.12 18.15 21.86
N LEU A 250 13.88 18.09 20.77
CA LEU A 250 14.46 16.83 20.28
C LEU A 250 15.50 16.37 21.32
N VAL A 251 15.04 15.73 22.39
CA VAL A 251 15.93 15.07 23.34
C VAL A 251 16.43 13.79 22.69
N GLY A 252 17.76 13.74 22.49
CA GLY A 252 18.46 12.73 21.73
C GLY A 252 18.21 11.30 22.21
N LEU A 253 18.19 10.39 21.23
CA LEU A 253 18.33 8.96 21.48
C LEU A 253 19.68 8.69 22.17
N PRO A 254 19.76 7.75 23.13
CA PRO A 254 21.02 7.36 23.73
C PRO A 254 21.95 6.77 22.67
N SER A 255 23.19 7.24 22.66
CA SER A 255 24.29 6.66 21.89
C SER A 255 24.42 5.17 22.16
N SER A 256 24.55 4.38 21.11
CA SER A 256 24.87 2.96 21.16
C SER A 256 26.30 2.77 21.70
N ASP A 257 26.41 2.67 23.02
CA ASP A 257 27.58 2.12 23.71
C ASP A 257 27.09 1.37 24.94
N ALA A 258 26.68 0.11 24.72
CA ALA A 258 26.73 -0.98 25.69
C ALA A 258 26.01 -2.19 25.11
N LEU A 259 26.76 -3.10 24.48
CA LEU A 259 26.64 -4.54 24.67
C LEU A 259 27.99 -5.15 24.23
N GLN A 260 28.53 -5.95 25.12
CA GLN A 260 29.86 -6.57 25.13
C GLN A 260 30.13 -7.48 23.94
#